data_AF-A0A2R6K8A3-F1
#
_entry.id   AF-A0A2R6K8A3-F1
#
_cell.length_a   1.000
_cell.length_b   1.000
_cell.length_c   1.000
_cell.angle_alpha   90.00
_cell.angle_beta   90.00
_cell.angle_gamma   90.00
#
_symmetry.space_group_name_H-M   'P 1'
#
loop_
_entity.id
_entity.type
_entity.pdbx_description
1 polymer ?
#
loop_
_entity_poly.entity_id
_entity_poly.type
_entity_poly.pdbx_seq_one_letter_code
_entity_poly.pdbx_strand_id
1 'polypeptide(L)'
;MEDSTDPEEFENVNEAVGEEWEAETTPHERVREVISRTYTPVSAGTVADTARTSPKTARKHLDTLDDEGFVTTGTGENGGTIYRRSPESLVVEQTADILDRVSTDELISRISEMREQVSEFQAEHGVESPEELLVERTNQTLSEAATHRELDAETVREWQTTRRNLAFANAALSIANAERFVGDESTPNGSALAR
;
A
#
# COMPACT_ATOMS: atom_id res chain seq x y z
N MET A 1 -6.27 17.98 -36.25
CA MET A 1 -6.29 18.99 -35.19
C MET A 1 -5.68 18.32 -33.99
N GLU A 2 -4.36 18.47 -33.84
CA GLU A 2 -3.68 18.10 -32.60
C GLU A 2 -4.00 19.20 -31.59
N ASP A 3 -4.77 18.82 -30.58
CA ASP A 3 -4.95 19.59 -29.36
C ASP A 3 -3.68 19.40 -28.53
N SER A 4 -2.58 20.03 -28.95
CA SER A 4 -1.34 20.06 -28.19
C SER A 4 -1.46 21.17 -27.16
N THR A 5 -1.98 20.81 -25.99
CA THR A 5 -1.95 21.67 -24.80
C THR A 5 -0.49 22.02 -24.48
N ASP A 6 -0.22 23.31 -24.29
CA ASP A 6 1.12 23.87 -24.12
C ASP A 6 1.73 23.41 -22.77
N PRO A 7 2.93 22.79 -22.74
CA PRO A 7 3.59 22.42 -21.49
C PRO A 7 3.78 23.60 -20.51
N GLU A 8 3.93 24.84 -21.01
CA GLU A 8 4.02 26.03 -20.14
C GLU A 8 2.72 26.30 -19.35
N GLU A 9 1.55 25.95 -19.91
CA GLU A 9 0.25 26.09 -19.23
C GLU A 9 0.13 25.10 -18.06
N PHE A 10 0.61 23.86 -18.24
CA PHE A 10 0.62 22.86 -17.17
C PHE A 10 1.63 23.18 -16.07
N GLU A 11 2.80 23.75 -16.40
CA GLU A 11 3.76 24.22 -15.41
C GLU A 11 3.17 25.32 -14.52
N ASN A 12 2.40 26.25 -15.10
CA ASN A 12 1.72 27.30 -14.36
C ASN A 12 0.67 26.74 -13.39
N VAL A 13 -0.12 25.76 -13.84
CA VAL A 13 -1.12 25.08 -13.00
C VAL A 13 -0.45 24.27 -11.88
N ASN A 14 0.62 23.53 -12.18
CA ASN A 14 1.34 22.73 -11.18
C ASN A 14 1.99 23.60 -10.09
N GLU A 15 2.47 24.79 -10.46
CA GLU A 15 3.02 25.73 -9.48
C GLU A 15 1.89 26.30 -8.60
N ALA A 16 0.81 26.79 -9.20
CA ALA A 16 -0.32 27.36 -8.46
C ALA A 16 -0.98 26.36 -7.48
N VAL A 17 -1.27 25.14 -7.94
CA VAL A 17 -1.80 24.05 -7.10
C VAL A 17 -0.85 23.74 -5.95
N GLY A 18 0.43 23.83 -6.24
CA GLY A 18 1.45 23.52 -5.28
C GLY A 18 1.66 24.60 -4.22
N GLU A 19 1.63 25.89 -4.59
CA GLU A 19 1.63 27.01 -3.65
C GLU A 19 0.41 26.95 -2.72
N GLU A 20 -0.76 26.60 -3.26
CA GLU A 20 -1.98 26.36 -2.47
C GLU A 20 -1.77 25.21 -1.48
N TRP A 21 -1.26 24.07 -1.95
CA TRP A 21 -0.95 22.93 -1.08
C TRP A 21 0.06 23.29 0.01
N GLU A 22 1.08 24.10 -0.28
CA GLU A 22 2.04 24.59 0.73
C GLU A 22 1.39 25.45 1.81
N ALA A 23 0.38 26.24 1.43
CA ALA A 23 -0.34 27.13 2.33
C ALA A 23 -1.33 26.35 3.23
N GLU A 24 -1.90 25.26 2.72
CA GLU A 24 -2.89 24.44 3.43
C GLU A 24 -2.28 23.35 4.31
N THR A 25 -1.01 22.99 4.10
CA THR A 25 -0.39 21.85 4.76
C THR A 25 0.95 22.19 5.43
N THR A 26 1.19 21.53 6.56
CA THR A 26 2.48 21.59 7.23
C THR A 26 3.54 20.75 6.47
N PRO A 27 4.85 21.07 6.63
CA PRO A 27 5.90 20.24 6.05
C PRO A 27 5.85 18.77 6.48
N HIS A 28 5.37 18.49 7.70
CA HIS A 28 5.18 17.12 8.17
C HIS A 28 4.10 16.39 7.37
N GLU A 29 2.93 17.01 7.18
CA GLU A 29 1.83 16.43 6.40
C GLU A 29 2.24 16.16 4.96
N ARG A 30 2.94 17.11 4.31
CA ARG A 30 3.47 16.91 2.95
C ARG A 30 4.46 15.76 2.86
N VAL A 31 5.40 15.68 3.80
CA VAL A 31 6.39 14.58 3.86
C VAL A 31 5.68 13.23 4.07
N ARG A 32 4.71 13.17 4.98
CA ARG A 32 3.90 11.98 5.26
C ARG A 32 3.11 11.56 4.02
N GLU A 33 2.47 12.51 3.33
CA GLU A 33 1.73 12.26 2.10
C GLU A 33 2.64 11.71 0.98
N VAL A 34 3.79 12.35 0.74
CA VAL A 34 4.75 11.91 -0.28
C VAL A 34 5.26 10.51 0.01
N ILE A 35 5.74 10.24 1.23
CA ILE A 35 6.30 8.92 1.57
C ILE A 35 5.22 7.83 1.58
N SER A 36 3.95 8.18 1.86
CA SER A 36 2.84 7.22 1.83
C SER A 36 2.55 6.65 0.43
N ARG A 37 2.87 7.43 -0.61
CA ARG A 37 2.69 7.10 -2.04
C ARG A 37 3.97 6.58 -2.70
N THR A 38 5.07 6.49 -1.96
CA THR A 38 6.35 6.06 -2.50
C THR A 38 6.53 4.55 -2.30
N TYR A 39 6.63 3.82 -3.41
CA TYR A 39 6.73 2.35 -3.41
C TYR A 39 8.16 1.81 -3.34
N THR A 40 9.16 2.65 -3.66
CA THR A 40 10.59 2.30 -3.58
C THR A 40 11.28 3.10 -2.49
N PRO A 41 12.36 2.60 -1.89
CA PRO A 41 13.14 3.40 -0.94
C PRO A 41 13.72 4.65 -1.60
N VAL A 42 13.59 5.80 -0.95
CA VAL A 42 14.00 7.11 -1.46
C VAL A 42 14.84 7.88 -0.46
N SER A 43 15.66 8.80 -0.95
CA SER A 43 16.43 9.69 -0.09
C SER A 43 15.54 10.79 0.50
N ALA A 44 15.96 11.36 1.64
CA ALA A 44 15.30 12.55 2.19
C ALA A 44 15.30 13.75 1.22
N GLY A 45 16.29 13.85 0.32
CA GLY A 45 16.32 14.90 -0.71
C GLY A 45 15.20 14.73 -1.72
N THR A 46 15.02 13.51 -2.24
CA THR A 46 13.94 13.17 -3.17
C THR A 46 12.56 13.46 -2.58
N VAL A 47 12.35 13.11 -1.31
CA VAL A 47 11.09 13.43 -0.61
C VAL A 47 10.92 14.94 -0.44
N ALA A 48 12.01 15.66 -0.13
CA ALA A 48 11.98 17.11 0.06
C ALA A 48 11.56 17.86 -1.20
N ASP A 49 12.05 17.43 -2.36
CA ASP A 49 11.71 18.03 -3.66
C ASP A 49 10.20 17.91 -3.93
N THR A 50 9.63 16.72 -3.75
CA THR A 50 8.18 16.51 -3.95
C THR A 50 7.33 17.16 -2.85
N ALA A 51 7.79 17.15 -1.60
CA ALA A 51 7.09 17.76 -0.46
C ALA A 51 7.28 19.28 -0.37
N ARG A 52 8.01 19.87 -1.33
CA ARG A 52 8.35 21.30 -1.40
C ARG A 52 8.89 21.84 -0.07
N THR A 53 9.88 21.15 0.46
CA THR A 53 10.54 21.54 1.71
C THR A 53 12.05 21.36 1.59
N SER A 54 12.80 21.74 2.63
CA SER A 54 14.25 21.54 2.61
C SER A 54 14.61 20.07 2.91
N PRO A 55 15.70 19.51 2.35
CA PRO A 55 16.18 18.18 2.70
C PRO A 55 16.45 17.97 4.20
N LYS A 56 16.78 19.04 4.93
CA LYS A 56 16.95 19.01 6.39
C LYS A 56 15.61 18.83 7.11
N THR A 57 14.59 19.57 6.66
CA THR A 57 13.22 19.49 7.20
C THR A 57 12.60 18.13 6.90
N ALA A 58 12.71 17.66 5.65
CA ALA A 58 12.22 16.34 5.25
C ALA A 58 12.84 15.23 6.08
N ARG A 59 14.18 15.23 6.24
CA ARG A 59 14.88 14.26 7.10
C ARG A 59 14.33 14.25 8.52
N LYS A 60 14.20 15.42 9.16
CA LYS A 60 13.65 15.52 10.52
C LYS A 60 12.28 14.85 10.64
N HIS A 61 11.39 15.09 9.69
CA HIS A 61 10.04 14.51 9.72
C HIS A 61 10.04 13.02 9.36
N LEU A 62 10.90 12.58 8.44
CA LEU A 62 11.06 11.16 8.13
C LEU A 62 11.62 10.36 9.30
N ASP A 63 12.57 10.92 10.05
CA ASP A 63 13.09 10.32 11.30
C ASP A 63 11.97 10.21 12.35
N THR A 64 11.14 11.25 12.48
CA THR A 64 9.96 11.20 13.37
C THR A 64 8.96 10.12 12.93
N LEU A 65 8.72 9.98 11.63
CA LEU A 65 7.84 8.95 11.08
C LEU A 65 8.44 7.53 11.23
N ASP A 66 9.77 7.39 11.26
CA ASP A 66 10.46 6.13 11.58
C ASP A 66 10.24 5.77 13.05
N ASP A 67 10.40 6.73 13.96
CA ASP A 67 10.13 6.57 15.39
C ASP A 67 8.67 6.18 15.68
N GLU A 68 7.72 6.72 14.89
CA GLU A 68 6.29 6.38 14.95
C GLU A 68 5.94 5.05 14.27
N GLY A 69 6.90 4.40 13.60
CA GLY A 69 6.71 3.15 12.85
C GLY A 69 5.95 3.34 11.54
N PHE A 70 5.73 4.57 11.08
CA PHE A 70 5.11 4.86 9.78
C PHE A 70 6.07 4.62 8.61
N VAL A 71 7.35 4.95 8.82
CA VAL A 71 8.45 4.76 7.89
C VAL A 71 9.41 3.71 8.45
N THR A 72 10.20 3.09 7.58
CA THR A 72 11.40 2.36 7.97
C THR A 72 12.60 2.89 7.20
N THR A 73 13.75 2.97 7.88
CA THR A 73 15.03 3.39 7.31
C THR A 73 15.87 2.22 6.80
N GLY A 74 16.75 2.51 5.84
CA GLY A 74 17.76 1.59 5.34
C GLY A 74 18.98 2.32 4.80
N THR A 75 19.96 1.56 4.33
CA THR A 75 21.19 2.11 3.72
C THR A 75 21.11 1.98 2.20
N GLY A 76 21.19 3.11 1.49
CA GLY A 76 21.22 3.16 0.04
C GLY A 76 22.58 2.81 -0.56
N GLU A 77 22.64 2.70 -1.89
CA GLU A 77 23.85 2.29 -2.64
C GLU A 77 25.06 3.21 -2.41
N ASN A 78 24.81 4.50 -2.14
CA ASN A 78 25.82 5.51 -1.84
C ASN A 78 26.15 5.62 -0.33
N GLY A 79 25.63 4.72 0.50
CA GLY A 79 25.80 4.74 1.96
C GLY A 79 24.92 5.75 2.70
N GLY A 80 24.07 6.51 2.00
CA GLY A 80 23.12 7.43 2.62
C GLY A 80 21.86 6.74 3.13
N THR A 81 21.20 7.34 4.12
CA THR A 81 19.89 6.84 4.62
C THR A 81 18.82 6.98 3.55
N ILE A 82 18.13 5.88 3.28
CA ILE A 82 16.93 5.80 2.46
C ILE A 82 15.73 5.49 3.35
N TYR A 83 14.57 5.98 2.96
CA TYR A 83 13.31 5.87 3.68
C TYR A 83 12.29 5.20 2.78
N ARG A 84 11.45 4.36 3.36
CA ARG A 84 10.29 3.77 2.69
C ARG A 84 9.14 3.68 3.68
N ARG A 85 7.91 3.63 3.19
CA ARG A 85 6.76 3.30 4.03
C ARG A 85 6.98 1.92 4.69
N SER A 86 6.70 1.85 5.99
CA SER A 86 6.71 0.59 6.72
C SER A 86 5.61 -0.34 6.17
N PRO A 87 5.91 -1.64 5.96
CA PRO A 87 4.86 -2.62 5.65
C PRO A 87 3.79 -2.71 6.75
N GLU A 88 4.19 -2.60 8.02
CA GLU A 88 3.27 -2.60 9.15
C GLU A 88 2.31 -1.41 9.10
N SER A 89 2.82 -0.20 8.85
CA SER A 89 1.98 1.01 8.77
C SER A 89 0.97 0.94 7.62
N LEU A 90 1.38 0.38 6.48
CA LEU A 90 0.50 0.13 5.34
C LEU A 90 -0.64 -0.82 5.72
N VAL A 91 -0.36 -1.90 6.45
CA VAL A 91 -1.40 -2.85 6.89
C VAL A 91 -2.38 -2.19 7.85
N VAL A 92 -1.90 -1.38 8.80
CA VAL A 92 -2.75 -0.67 9.76
C VAL A 92 -3.67 0.32 9.04
N GLU A 93 -3.13 1.18 8.18
CA GLU A 93 -3.94 2.18 7.47
C GLU A 93 -4.94 1.52 6.52
N GLN A 94 -4.51 0.51 5.75
CA GLN A 94 -5.41 -0.19 4.84
C GLN A 94 -6.51 -0.95 5.59
N THR A 95 -6.20 -1.50 6.76
CA THR A 95 -7.20 -2.16 7.60
C THR A 95 -8.23 -1.17 8.11
N ALA A 96 -7.81 -0.04 8.67
CA ALA A 96 -8.71 0.99 9.15
C ALA A 96 -9.63 1.49 8.02
N ASP A 97 -9.07 1.70 6.82
CA ASP A 97 -9.80 2.12 5.62
C ASP A 97 -10.85 1.09 5.16
N ILE A 98 -10.53 -0.21 5.25
CA ILE A 98 -11.48 -1.29 4.95
C ILE A 98 -12.61 -1.32 5.98
N LEU A 99 -12.29 -1.22 7.27
CA LEU A 99 -13.29 -1.32 8.35
C LEU A 99 -14.23 -0.10 8.40
N ASP A 100 -13.78 1.06 7.93
CA ASP A 100 -14.63 2.25 7.78
C ASP A 100 -15.69 2.09 6.68
N ARG A 101 -15.39 1.30 5.64
CA ARG A 101 -16.22 1.22 4.42
C ARG A 101 -16.95 -0.09 4.21
N VAL A 102 -16.50 -1.17 4.84
CA VAL A 102 -16.98 -2.53 4.57
C VAL A 102 -17.42 -3.18 5.88
N SER A 103 -18.68 -3.64 5.91
CA SER A 103 -19.19 -4.37 7.06
C SER A 103 -18.49 -5.72 7.26
N THR A 104 -18.49 -6.27 8.47
CA THR A 104 -17.88 -7.57 8.75
C THR A 104 -18.47 -8.71 7.90
N ASP A 105 -19.78 -8.73 7.68
CA ASP A 105 -20.45 -9.76 6.86
C ASP A 105 -20.06 -9.65 5.38
N GLU A 106 -19.96 -8.42 4.87
CA GLU A 106 -19.48 -8.17 3.51
C GLU A 106 -18.00 -8.56 3.35
N LEU A 107 -17.19 -8.29 4.37
CA LEU A 107 -15.78 -8.66 4.39
C LEU A 107 -15.60 -10.18 4.32
N ILE A 108 -16.39 -10.94 5.06
CA ILE A 108 -16.39 -12.43 5.02
C ILE A 108 -16.77 -12.94 3.63
N SER A 109 -17.79 -12.34 3.01
CA SER A 109 -18.23 -12.70 1.66
C SER A 109 -17.11 -12.44 0.64
N ARG A 110 -16.54 -11.23 0.63
CA ARG A 110 -15.43 -10.84 -0.27
C ARG A 110 -14.17 -11.68 -0.06
N ILE A 111 -13.85 -12.06 1.18
CA ILE A 111 -12.73 -12.97 1.47
C ILE A 111 -12.96 -14.34 0.81
N SER A 112 -14.20 -14.84 0.86
CA SER A 112 -14.55 -16.13 0.27
C SER A 112 -14.43 -16.09 -1.26
N GLU A 113 -14.96 -15.04 -1.88
CA GLU A 113 -14.85 -14.79 -3.33
C GLU A 113 -13.39 -14.68 -3.78
N MET A 114 -12.56 -13.90 -3.08
CA MET A 114 -11.14 -13.76 -3.44
C MET A 114 -10.36 -15.06 -3.24
N ARG A 115 -10.72 -15.90 -2.27
CA ARG A 115 -10.11 -17.23 -2.11
C ARG A 115 -10.44 -18.14 -3.29
N GLU A 116 -11.68 -18.12 -3.75
CA GLU A 116 -12.11 -18.87 -4.94
C GLU A 116 -11.34 -18.41 -6.19
N GLN A 117 -11.28 -17.10 -6.44
CA GLN A 117 -10.49 -16.55 -7.56
C GLN A 117 -9.00 -16.96 -7.50
N VAL A 118 -8.39 -16.91 -6.30
CA VAL A 118 -7.00 -17.38 -6.14
C VAL A 118 -6.86 -18.87 -6.49
N SER A 119 -7.81 -19.70 -6.07
CA SER A 119 -7.82 -21.13 -6.41
C SER A 119 -8.07 -21.38 -7.90
N GLU A 120 -8.87 -20.56 -8.57
CA GLU A 120 -9.07 -20.61 -10.02
C GLU A 120 -7.77 -20.31 -10.77
N PHE A 121 -7.04 -19.24 -10.41
CA PHE A 121 -5.73 -18.94 -11.00
C PHE A 121 -4.73 -20.09 -10.81
N GLN A 122 -4.70 -20.68 -9.60
CA GLN A 122 -3.84 -21.83 -9.30
C GLN A 122 -4.18 -23.05 -10.17
N ALA A 123 -5.48 -23.36 -10.32
CA ALA A 123 -5.95 -24.48 -11.12
C ALA A 123 -5.71 -24.28 -12.62
N GLU A 124 -5.91 -23.06 -13.13
CA GLU A 124 -5.71 -22.71 -14.53
C GLU A 124 -4.23 -22.82 -14.94
N HIS A 125 -3.32 -22.36 -14.07
CA HIS A 125 -1.90 -22.29 -14.39
C HIS A 125 -1.07 -23.45 -13.84
N GLY A 126 -1.62 -24.26 -12.92
CA GLY A 126 -0.93 -25.41 -12.35
C GLY A 126 0.23 -25.05 -11.42
N VAL A 127 0.23 -23.85 -10.85
CA VAL A 127 1.27 -23.33 -9.95
C VAL A 127 0.63 -22.66 -8.74
N GLU A 128 1.36 -22.55 -7.63
CA GLU A 128 0.80 -22.06 -6.37
C GLU A 128 0.77 -20.53 -6.28
N SER A 129 1.54 -19.85 -7.14
CA SER A 129 1.71 -18.40 -7.10
C SER A 129 2.02 -17.77 -8.46
N PRO A 130 1.67 -16.47 -8.64
CA PRO A 130 2.07 -15.71 -9.82
C PRO A 130 3.60 -15.57 -9.95
N GLU A 131 4.34 -15.57 -8.85
CA GLU A 131 5.81 -15.56 -8.89
C GLU A 131 6.38 -16.85 -9.50
N GLU A 132 5.82 -18.00 -9.12
CA GLU A 132 6.18 -19.30 -9.67
C GLU A 132 5.84 -19.38 -11.17
N LEU A 133 4.66 -18.86 -11.56
CA LEU A 133 4.27 -18.75 -12.97
C LEU A 133 5.32 -17.96 -13.78
N LEU A 134 5.77 -16.81 -13.25
CA LEU A 134 6.78 -15.99 -13.91
C LEU A 134 8.12 -16.73 -14.05
N VAL A 135 8.54 -17.46 -13.01
CA VAL A 135 9.77 -18.27 -13.04
C VAL A 135 9.67 -19.40 -14.07
N GLU A 136 8.57 -20.16 -14.07
CA GLU A 136 8.37 -21.28 -15.00
C GLU A 136 8.40 -20.79 -16.45
N ARG A 137 7.73 -19.68 -16.74
CA ARG A 137 7.70 -19.08 -18.08
C ARG A 137 9.04 -18.53 -18.50
N THR A 138 9.76 -17.87 -17.60
CA THR A 138 11.13 -17.41 -17.86
C THR A 138 12.04 -18.59 -18.25
N ASN A 139 11.93 -19.70 -17.52
CA ASN A 139 12.68 -20.92 -17.83
C ASN A 139 12.29 -21.52 -19.20
N GLN A 140 10.99 -21.52 -19.54
CA GLN A 140 10.51 -22.00 -20.86
C GLN A 140 11.05 -21.14 -22.01
N THR A 141 11.06 -19.80 -21.86
CA THR A 141 11.62 -18.88 -22.87
C THR A 141 13.11 -19.11 -23.08
N LEU A 142 13.87 -19.31 -21.99
CA LEU A 142 15.31 -19.59 -22.07
C LEU A 142 15.62 -20.96 -22.69
N SER A 143 14.66 -21.89 -22.70
CA SER A 143 14.86 -23.26 -23.18
C SER A 143 14.57 -23.46 -24.68
N GLU A 144 14.19 -22.43 -25.44
CA GLU A 144 13.75 -22.50 -26.85
C GLU A 144 12.64 -23.56 -27.14
N ALA A 145 11.99 -24.09 -26.09
CA ALA A 145 11.10 -25.24 -26.18
C ALA A 145 9.63 -24.85 -26.46
N ALA A 146 9.31 -23.56 -26.54
CA ALA A 146 7.93 -23.09 -26.65
C ALA A 146 7.73 -22.00 -27.70
N THR A 147 6.61 -22.12 -28.43
CA THR A 147 5.96 -20.98 -29.10
C THR A 147 5.75 -19.89 -28.05
N HIS A 148 6.20 -18.66 -28.33
CA HIS A 148 6.00 -17.50 -27.47
C HIS A 148 4.49 -17.24 -27.30
N ARG A 149 3.84 -17.93 -26.36
CA ARG A 149 2.58 -17.46 -25.81
C ARG A 149 2.97 -16.33 -24.88
N GLU A 150 2.70 -15.12 -25.33
CA GLU A 150 2.99 -13.90 -24.58
C GLU A 150 2.43 -14.06 -23.17
N LEU A 151 3.27 -13.77 -22.17
CA LEU A 151 2.86 -13.76 -20.78
C LEU A 151 1.63 -12.89 -20.66
N ASP A 152 0.52 -13.43 -20.15
CA ASP A 152 -0.62 -12.60 -19.80
C ASP A 152 -0.27 -11.80 -18.54
N ALA A 153 0.42 -10.68 -18.76
CA ALA A 153 0.83 -9.78 -17.72
C ALA A 153 -0.38 -9.20 -16.97
N GLU A 154 -1.56 -9.19 -17.59
CA GLU A 154 -2.81 -8.82 -16.93
C GLU A 154 -3.21 -9.88 -15.91
N THR A 155 -3.21 -11.17 -16.28
CA THR A 155 -3.48 -12.27 -15.34
C THR A 155 -2.53 -12.27 -14.15
N VAL A 156 -1.22 -12.08 -14.39
CA VAL A 156 -0.24 -12.02 -13.29
C VAL A 156 -0.54 -10.85 -12.34
N ARG A 157 -0.85 -9.66 -12.89
CA ARG A 157 -1.19 -8.48 -12.08
C ARG A 157 -2.49 -8.66 -11.32
N GLU A 158 -3.51 -9.24 -11.96
CA GLU A 158 -4.79 -9.52 -11.34
C GLU A 158 -4.61 -10.49 -10.17
N TRP A 159 -3.92 -11.61 -10.39
CA TRP A 159 -3.66 -12.60 -9.35
C TRP A 159 -2.85 -11.99 -8.17
N GLN A 160 -1.82 -11.21 -8.44
CA GLN A 160 -1.08 -10.48 -7.40
C GLN A 160 -1.97 -9.51 -6.62
N THR A 161 -2.85 -8.79 -7.33
CA THR A 161 -3.79 -7.84 -6.72
C THR A 161 -4.82 -8.56 -5.85
N THR A 162 -5.41 -9.67 -6.32
CA THR A 162 -6.36 -10.48 -5.56
C THR A 162 -5.72 -11.06 -4.31
N ARG A 163 -4.50 -11.62 -4.41
CA ARG A 163 -3.76 -12.12 -3.23
C ARG A 163 -3.47 -11.02 -2.21
N ARG A 164 -3.04 -9.84 -2.67
CA ARG A 164 -2.78 -8.67 -1.82
C ARG A 164 -4.05 -8.19 -1.13
N ASN A 165 -5.15 -8.03 -1.86
CA ASN A 165 -6.43 -7.59 -1.31
C ASN A 165 -6.98 -8.59 -0.30
N LEU A 166 -6.85 -9.89 -0.59
CA LEU A 166 -7.19 -10.97 0.34
C LEU A 166 -6.39 -10.86 1.65
N ALA A 167 -5.08 -10.57 1.57
CA ALA A 167 -4.26 -10.40 2.77
C ALA A 167 -4.76 -9.22 3.65
N PHE A 168 -5.04 -8.06 3.05
CA PHE A 168 -5.59 -6.92 3.78
C PHE A 168 -6.99 -7.19 4.35
N ALA A 169 -7.86 -7.87 3.60
CA ALA A 169 -9.18 -8.23 4.08
C ALA A 169 -9.13 -9.19 5.28
N ASN A 170 -8.23 -10.18 5.27
CA ASN A 170 -8.03 -11.06 6.42
C ASN A 170 -7.45 -10.32 7.63
N ALA A 171 -6.54 -9.36 7.42
CA ALA A 171 -6.02 -8.51 8.49
C ALA A 171 -7.14 -7.66 9.12
N ALA A 172 -7.98 -7.04 8.29
CA ALA A 172 -9.15 -6.30 8.73
C ALA A 172 -10.14 -7.15 9.52
N LEU A 173 -10.46 -8.36 9.04
CA LEU A 173 -11.32 -9.28 9.76
C LEU A 173 -10.71 -9.69 11.11
N SER A 174 -9.39 -9.89 11.16
CA SER A 174 -8.68 -10.25 12.39
C SER A 174 -8.73 -9.13 13.41
N ILE A 175 -8.53 -7.88 12.99
CA ILE A 175 -8.63 -6.70 13.86
C ILE A 175 -10.07 -6.50 14.35
N ALA A 176 -11.06 -6.54 13.46
CA ALA A 176 -12.47 -6.44 13.86
C ALA A 176 -12.87 -7.52 14.87
N ASN A 177 -12.36 -8.75 14.70
CA ASN A 177 -12.56 -9.82 15.67
C ASN A 177 -11.90 -9.51 17.02
N ALA A 178 -10.66 -9.04 17.02
CA ALA A 178 -9.93 -8.69 18.25
C ALA A 178 -10.62 -7.54 19.01
N GLU A 179 -11.07 -6.50 18.31
CA GLU A 179 -11.79 -5.37 18.89
C GLU A 179 -13.09 -5.81 19.60
N ARG A 180 -13.82 -6.80 19.04
CA ARG A 180 -14.99 -7.36 19.72
C ARG A 180 -14.64 -7.97 21.08
N PHE A 181 -13.51 -8.66 21.20
CA PHE A 181 -13.10 -9.25 22.47
C PHE A 181 -12.67 -8.19 23.49
N VAL A 182 -11.94 -7.16 23.05
CA VAL A 182 -11.54 -6.03 23.92
C VAL A 182 -12.76 -5.21 24.38
N GLY A 183 -13.74 -5.02 23.51
CA GLY A 183 -14.98 -4.31 23.81
C GLY A 183 -15.90 -5.08 24.78
N ASP A 184 -15.97 -6.40 24.65
CA ASP A 184 -16.82 -7.25 25.50
C ASP A 184 -16.31 -7.32 26.96
N GLU A 185 -14.99 -7.30 27.17
CA GLU A 185 -14.39 -7.20 28.52
C GLU A 185 -14.61 -5.85 29.20
N SER A 186 -14.94 -4.80 28.43
CA SER A 186 -15.14 -3.44 28.94
C SER A 186 -16.56 -3.16 29.44
N THR A 187 -17.48 -4.13 29.40
CA THR A 187 -18.80 -4.04 30.04
C THR A 187 -18.75 -4.74 31.40
N PRO A 188 -18.33 -4.07 32.50
CA PRO A 188 -18.40 -4.68 33.81
C PRO A 188 -19.88 -4.94 34.10
N ASN A 189 -20.16 -6.20 34.40
CA ASN A 189 -21.45 -6.72 34.84
C ASN A 189 -21.93 -5.93 36.07
N GLY A 190 -22.58 -4.80 35.83
CA GLY A 190 -23.06 -3.86 36.82
C GLY A 190 -24.49 -4.22 37.21
N SER A 191 -24.63 -4.75 38.42
CA SER A 191 -25.88 -4.97 39.16
C SER A 191 -26.58 -6.33 38.99
N ALA A 192 -25.87 -7.39 39.38
CA ALA A 192 -26.45 -8.27 40.38
C ALA A 192 -26.34 -7.57 41.76
N LEU A 193 -27.42 -7.61 42.54
CA LEU A 193 -27.62 -7.11 43.91
C LEU A 193 -28.30 -5.73 44.06
N ALA A 194 -29.64 -5.73 44.12
CA ALA A 194 -30.39 -5.10 45.23
C ALA A 194 -31.88 -5.49 45.23
N ARG A 195 -32.22 -6.39 46.17
CA ARG A 195 -33.46 -6.56 46.96
C ARG A 195 -34.83 -6.40 46.30
#